data_AF-A0A1L9BL99-F1
#
_entry.id   AF-A0A1L9BL99-F1
#
_cell.length_a   1.000
_cell.length_b   1.000
_cell.length_c   1.000
_cell.angle_alpha   90.00
_cell.angle_beta   90.00
_cell.angle_gamma   90.00
#
_symmetry.space_group_name_H-M   'P 1'
#
loop_
_entity.id
_entity.type
_entity.pdbx_description
1 polymer ?
#
loop_
_entity_poly.entity_id
_entity_poly.type
_entity_poly.pdbx_seq_one_letter_code
_entity_poly.pdbx_strand_id
1 'polypeptide(L)'
;MNNELYIGRLVWNRLRYVKDPATGRRVSRLNPPEALVITEVPEHRIIEGELWERVKARQGEIAQDPRVTAIKATRFWEKKRQIHLLTGLLRCGTCGGGFAAVGRDYLACSAARKLGTCRQRTSIRRAVLEEAVLQL
;
A
#
# COMPACT_ATOMS: atom_id res chain seq x y z
N MET A 1 -12.79 0.44 10.18
CA MET A 1 -14.05 -0.12 9.67
C MET A 1 -14.64 0.86 8.66
N ASN A 2 -14.50 0.63 7.34
CA ASN A 2 -14.89 1.62 6.32
C ASN A 2 -15.77 1.06 5.20
N ASN A 3 -16.09 -0.23 5.21
CA ASN A 3 -16.96 -0.84 4.20
C ASN A 3 -18.42 -0.77 4.67
N GLU A 4 -19.20 0.10 4.05
CA GLU A 4 -20.62 0.32 4.37
C GLU A 4 -21.52 -0.85 3.95
N LEU A 5 -21.01 -1.79 3.14
CA LEU A 5 -21.75 -3.02 2.86
C LEU A 5 -22.08 -3.78 4.15
N TYR A 6 -21.25 -3.65 5.20
CA TYR A 6 -21.49 -4.31 6.47
C TYR A 6 -22.78 -3.87 7.16
N ILE A 7 -23.24 -2.64 6.92
CA ILE A 7 -24.52 -2.13 7.43
C ILE A 7 -25.67 -2.32 6.42
N GLY A 8 -25.40 -3.00 5.31
CA GLY A 8 -26.36 -3.21 4.23
C GLY A 8 -26.40 -2.06 3.22
N ARG A 9 -25.34 -1.27 3.06
CA ARG A 9 -25.29 -0.17 2.09
C ARG A 9 -24.23 -0.39 1.02
N LEU A 10 -24.66 -0.74 -0.18
CA LEU A 10 -23.78 -0.89 -1.34
C LEU A 10 -23.51 0.49 -1.95
N VAL A 11 -22.26 0.93 -1.92
CA VAL A 11 -21.86 2.19 -2.57
C VAL A 11 -20.88 1.89 -3.69
N TRP A 12 -21.28 2.26 -4.90
CA TRP A 12 -20.53 2.10 -6.12
C TRP A 12 -20.00 3.44 -6.64
N ASN A 13 -19.04 3.38 -7.57
CA ASN A 13 -18.42 4.55 -8.21
C ASN A 13 -17.65 5.50 -7.25
N ARG A 14 -17.03 4.98 -6.18
CA ARG A 14 -16.27 5.80 -5.21
C ARG A 14 -15.04 6.50 -5.78
N LEU A 15 -14.37 5.86 -6.74
CA LEU A 15 -13.09 6.32 -7.28
C LEU A 15 -13.13 6.35 -8.80
N ARG A 16 -12.53 7.39 -9.39
CA ARG A 16 -12.08 7.39 -10.78
C ARG A 16 -10.56 7.31 -10.83
N TYR A 17 -10.04 6.71 -11.89
CA TYR A 17 -8.61 6.65 -12.11
C TYR A 17 -8.23 7.55 -13.26
N VAL A 18 -7.26 8.42 -13.02
CA VAL A 18 -6.76 9.37 -14.02
C VAL A 18 -5.25 9.20 -14.18
N LYS A 19 -4.73 9.45 -15.38
CA LYS A 19 -3.29 9.51 -15.61
C LYS A 19 -2.80 10.88 -15.20
N ASP A 20 -1.88 10.91 -14.24
CA ASP A 20 -1.23 12.13 -13.81
C ASP A 20 -0.36 12.67 -14.96
N PRO A 21 -0.59 13.90 -15.43
CA PRO A 21 0.10 14.42 -16.62
C PRO A 21 1.58 14.70 -16.36
N ALA A 22 1.97 14.99 -15.12
CA ALA A 22 3.36 15.30 -14.77
C ALA A 22 4.20 14.03 -14.57
N THR A 23 3.60 12.98 -14.00
CA THR A 23 4.33 11.75 -13.64
C THR A 23 4.04 10.56 -14.55
N GLY A 24 3.01 10.65 -15.40
CA GLY A 24 2.54 9.57 -16.25
C GLY A 24 1.87 8.40 -15.49
N ARG A 25 1.78 8.48 -14.16
CA ARG A 25 1.26 7.40 -13.30
C ARG A 25 -0.25 7.45 -13.22
N ARG A 26 -0.88 6.28 -13.10
CA ARG A 26 -2.32 6.18 -12.81
C ARG A 26 -2.54 6.48 -11.33
N VAL A 27 -3.36 7.50 -11.04
CA VAL A 27 -3.72 7.91 -9.67
C VAL A 27 -5.22 7.79 -9.45
N SER A 28 -5.61 7.36 -8.26
CA SER A 28 -7.02 7.32 -7.85
C SER A 28 -7.46 8.69 -7.34
N ARG A 29 -8.66 9.11 -7.72
CA ARG A 29 -9.34 10.32 -7.24
C ARG A 29 -10.72 9.97 -6.77
N LEU A 30 -11.15 10.56 -5.65
CA LEU A 30 -12.52 10.42 -5.16
C LEU A 30 -13.49 11.06 -6.15
N ASN A 31 -14.57 10.35 -6.43
CA ASN A 31 -15.71 10.94 -7.10
C ASN A 31 -16.51 11.80 -6.13
N PRO A 32 -17.14 12.86 -6.63
CA PRO A 32 -17.97 13.70 -5.78
C PRO A 32 -19.22 12.91 -5.34
N PRO A 33 -19.83 13.26 -4.21
CA PRO A 33 -20.95 12.51 -3.63
C PRO A 33 -22.11 12.26 -4.60
N GLU A 34 -22.41 13.21 -5.47
CA GLU A 34 -23.48 13.13 -6.48
C GLU A 34 -23.23 12.08 -7.57
N ALA A 35 -21.97 11.66 -7.76
CA ALA A 35 -21.62 10.60 -8.70
C ALA A 35 -21.61 9.21 -8.04
N LEU A 36 -21.77 9.13 -6.71
CA LEU A 36 -21.85 7.87 -5.99
C LEU A 36 -23.23 7.25 -6.20
N VAL A 37 -23.24 5.97 -6.57
CA VAL A 37 -24.49 5.20 -6.62
C VAL A 37 -24.60 4.44 -5.31
N ILE A 38 -25.64 4.73 -4.53
CA ILE A 38 -25.88 4.13 -3.23
C ILE A 38 -27.17 3.31 -3.31
N THR A 39 -27.08 2.04 -2.92
CA THR A 39 -28.21 1.10 -2.90
C THR A 39 -28.28 0.42 -1.54
N GLU A 40 -29.45 0.47 -0.92
CA GLU A 40 -29.73 -0.26 0.32
C GLU A 40 -29.96 -1.75 -0.02
N VAL A 41 -29.22 -2.60 0.65
CA VAL A 41 -29.15 -4.07 0.51
C VAL A 41 -29.14 -4.71 1.90
N PRO A 42 -30.23 -4.56 2.69
CA PRO A 42 -30.29 -5.00 4.08
C PRO A 42 -30.02 -6.50 4.26
N GLU A 43 -30.33 -7.33 3.26
CA GLU A 43 -30.04 -8.77 3.22
C GLU A 43 -28.54 -9.10 3.25
N HIS A 44 -27.69 -8.14 2.90
CA HIS A 44 -26.23 -8.27 2.96
C HIS A 44 -25.62 -7.69 4.25
N ARG A 45 -26.45 -7.23 5.20
CA ARG A 45 -25.99 -6.69 6.48
C ARG A 45 -25.31 -7.79 7.31
N ILE A 46 -24.15 -7.44 7.86
CA ILE A 46 -23.35 -8.32 8.73
C ILE A 46 -23.34 -7.77 10.17
N ILE A 47 -23.42 -6.44 10.33
CA ILE A 47 -23.37 -5.78 11.63
C ILE A 47 -24.53 -4.81 11.79
N GLU A 48 -24.98 -4.64 13.04
CA GLU A 48 -26.01 -3.66 13.37
C GLU A 48 -25.53 -2.22 13.22
N GLY A 49 -26.46 -1.34 12.81
CA GLY A 49 -26.18 0.08 12.61
C GLY A 49 -25.67 0.76 13.89
N GLU A 50 -26.23 0.41 15.05
CA GLU A 50 -25.79 0.97 16.34
C GLU A 50 -24.32 0.64 16.64
N LEU A 51 -23.89 -0.61 16.40
CA LEU A 51 -22.49 -1.00 16.58
C LEU A 51 -21.58 -0.25 15.61
N TRP A 52 -22.02 -0.09 14.35
CA TRP A 52 -21.28 0.69 13.37
C TRP A 52 -21.08 2.14 13.81
N GLU A 53 -22.13 2.82 14.29
CA GLU A 53 -22.04 4.20 14.77
C GLU A 53 -21.11 4.33 15.97
N ARG A 54 -21.17 3.41 16.94
CA ARG A 54 -20.20 3.39 18.06
C ARG A 54 -18.76 3.25 17.58
N VAL A 55 -18.52 2.41 16.56
CA VAL A 55 -17.19 2.27 15.96
C VAL A 55 -16.76 3.56 15.25
N LYS A 56 -17.67 4.23 14.53
CA LYS A 56 -17.38 5.51 13.86
C LYS A 56 -17.06 6.62 14.84
N ALA A 57 -17.83 6.73 15.93
CA ALA A 57 -17.54 7.67 17.03
C ALA A 57 -16.14 7.43 17.60
N ARG A 58 -15.81 6.18 17.97
CA ARG A 58 -14.48 5.81 18.48
C ARG A 58 -13.36 6.09 17.47
N GLN A 59 -13.59 5.84 16.18
CA GLN A 59 -12.62 6.20 15.14
C GLN A 59 -12.40 7.72 15.08
N GLY A 60 -13.46 8.51 15.26
CA GLY A 60 -13.40 9.96 15.38
C GLY A 60 -12.55 10.40 16.57
N GLU A 61 -12.82 9.87 17.77
CA GLU A 61 -12.04 10.13 18.99
C GLU A 61 -10.56 9.82 18.81
N ILE A 62 -10.24 8.62 18.31
CA ILE A 62 -8.85 8.22 18.02
C ILE A 62 -8.20 9.16 16.99
N ALA A 63 -8.96 9.62 16.00
CA ALA A 63 -8.42 10.54 14.99
C ALA A 63 -8.07 11.92 15.57
N GLN A 64 -8.74 12.35 16.65
CA GLN A 64 -8.48 13.60 17.37
C GLN A 64 -7.45 13.46 18.49
N ASP A 65 -7.10 12.24 18.90
CA ASP A 65 -6.09 11.99 19.93
C ASP A 65 -4.78 12.77 19.62
N PRO A 66 -4.24 13.54 20.58
CA PRO A 66 -3.06 14.38 20.35
C PRO A 66 -1.85 13.61 19.81
N ARG A 67 -1.66 12.36 20.24
CA ARG A 67 -0.57 11.49 19.75
C ARG A 67 -0.81 11.10 18.30
N VAL A 68 -2.04 10.76 17.92
CA VAL A 68 -2.39 10.43 16.52
C VAL A 68 -2.22 11.65 15.63
N THR A 69 -2.68 12.81 16.08
CA THR A 69 -2.52 14.09 15.38
C THR A 69 -1.05 14.44 15.21
N ALA A 70 -0.24 14.33 16.26
CA ALA A 70 1.20 14.57 16.21
C ALA A 70 1.91 13.62 15.22
N ILE A 71 1.58 12.33 15.23
CA ILE A 71 2.13 11.35 14.28
C ILE A 71 1.77 11.75 12.84
N LYS A 72 0.51 12.13 12.57
CA LYS A 72 0.10 12.58 11.23
C LYS A 72 0.83 13.86 10.82
N ALA A 73 1.05 14.80 11.74
CA ALA A 73 1.77 16.04 11.49
C ALA A 73 3.22 15.81 11.04
N THR A 74 3.85 14.67 11.40
CA THR A 74 5.18 14.31 10.89
C THR A 74 5.23 14.02 9.39
N ARG A 75 4.07 13.91 8.72
CA ARG A 75 3.92 13.57 7.29
C ARG A 75 4.76 12.36 6.91
N PHE A 76 4.79 11.33 7.76
CA PHE A 76 5.66 10.17 7.57
C PHE A 76 5.48 9.47 6.21
N TRP A 77 4.30 9.59 5.59
CA TRP A 77 4.03 9.08 4.24
C TRP A 77 4.82 9.78 3.13
N GLU A 78 5.32 10.99 3.37
CA GLU A 78 6.22 11.73 2.47
C GLU A 78 7.68 11.35 2.66
N LYS A 79 8.03 10.85 3.85
CA LYS A 79 9.35 10.28 4.14
C LYS A 79 9.48 8.90 3.49
N LYS A 80 9.43 8.88 2.16
CA LYS A 80 9.70 7.68 1.37
C LYS A 80 11.09 7.17 1.75
N ARG A 81 11.21 5.85 1.88
CA ARG A 81 12.54 5.23 2.03
C ARG A 81 13.43 5.68 0.88
N GLN A 82 14.67 5.99 1.22
CA GLN A 82 15.71 6.33 0.24
C GLN A 82 15.75 5.25 -0.84
N ILE A 83 15.78 5.69 -2.09
CA ILE A 83 15.95 4.78 -3.22
C ILE A 83 17.44 4.42 -3.25
N HIS A 84 17.75 3.14 -3.06
CA HIS A 84 19.12 2.65 -3.13
C HIS A 84 19.54 2.48 -4.59
N LEU A 85 20.85 2.53 -4.86
CA LEU A 85 21.43 2.60 -6.20
C LEU A 85 20.85 1.54 -7.15
N LEU A 86 20.69 0.32 -6.67
CA LEU A 86 20.28 -0.83 -7.47
C LEU A 86 18.77 -1.13 -7.45
N THR A 87 17.96 -0.23 -6.88
CA THR A 87 16.50 -0.41 -6.75
C THR A 87 15.83 -0.49 -8.12
N GLY A 88 15.23 -1.64 -8.44
CA GLY A 88 14.52 -1.86 -9.70
C GLY A 88 15.43 -2.26 -10.89
N LEU A 89 16.75 -2.23 -10.71
CA LEU A 89 17.72 -2.59 -11.76
C LEU A 89 18.12 -4.07 -11.69
N LEU A 90 18.24 -4.63 -10.49
CA LEU A 90 18.70 -6.01 -10.29
C LEU A 90 17.69 -7.06 -10.75
N ARG A 91 18.19 -8.03 -11.52
CA ARG A 91 17.43 -9.18 -12.02
C ARG A 91 18.06 -10.49 -11.58
N CYS A 92 17.22 -11.46 -11.28
CA CYS A 92 17.62 -12.82 -10.95
C CYS A 92 17.99 -13.58 -12.22
N GLY A 93 19.24 -14.03 -12.32
CA GLY A 93 19.70 -14.86 -13.44
C GLY A 93 18.99 -16.22 -13.55
N THR A 94 18.27 -16.66 -12.52
CA THR A 94 17.54 -17.94 -12.54
C THR A 94 16.10 -17.79 -13.05
N CYS A 95 15.36 -16.77 -12.62
CA CYS A 95 13.94 -16.62 -12.98
C CYS A 95 13.60 -15.33 -13.72
N GLY A 96 14.57 -14.45 -14.00
CA GLY A 96 14.36 -13.13 -14.58
C GLY A 96 13.64 -12.11 -13.67
N GLY A 97 13.12 -12.55 -12.52
CA GLY A 97 12.42 -11.70 -11.56
C GLY A 97 13.33 -10.67 -10.89
N GLY A 98 12.74 -9.60 -10.35
CA GLY A 98 13.48 -8.55 -9.65
C GLY A 98 13.94 -8.94 -8.25
N PHE A 99 15.01 -8.30 -7.78
CA PHE A 99 15.40 -8.34 -6.37
C PHE A 99 14.64 -7.30 -5.55
N ALA A 100 14.43 -7.60 -4.26
CA ALA A 100 13.86 -6.68 -3.29
C ALA A 100 14.73 -6.60 -2.03
N ALA A 101 14.68 -5.47 -1.34
CA ALA A 101 15.32 -5.31 -0.04
C ALA A 101 14.64 -6.18 1.02
N VAL A 102 15.45 -6.89 1.80
CA VAL A 102 15.04 -7.78 2.89
C VAL A 102 15.87 -7.42 4.13
N GLY A 103 15.18 -7.05 5.20
CA GLY A 103 15.83 -6.58 6.42
C GLY A 103 16.53 -5.24 6.22
N ARG A 104 17.65 -5.03 6.92
CA ARG A 104 18.41 -3.78 6.90
C ARG A 104 19.14 -3.59 5.58
N ASP A 105 20.02 -4.54 5.23
CA ASP A 105 21.03 -4.37 4.16
C ASP A 105 21.14 -5.51 3.16
N TYR A 106 20.15 -6.41 3.09
CA TYR A 106 20.19 -7.52 2.16
C TYR A 106 19.22 -7.33 1.00
N LEU A 107 19.60 -7.84 -0.17
CA LEU A 107 18.77 -7.96 -1.35
C LEU A 107 18.54 -9.45 -1.64
N ALA A 108 17.30 -9.83 -1.96
CA ALA A 108 16.97 -11.22 -2.31
C ALA A 108 16.00 -11.28 -3.50
N CYS A 109 16.02 -12.39 -4.22
CA CYS A 109 15.07 -12.65 -5.31
C CYS A 109 13.63 -12.62 -4.79
N SER A 110 12.78 -11.77 -5.37
CA SER A 110 11.40 -11.60 -4.92
C SER A 110 10.57 -12.87 -5.10
N ALA A 111 10.77 -13.59 -6.21
CA ALA A 111 10.04 -14.83 -6.50
C ALA A 111 10.40 -15.93 -5.50
N ALA A 112 11.68 -16.11 -5.19
CA ALA A 112 12.12 -17.08 -4.19
C ALA A 112 11.56 -16.76 -2.79
N ARG A 113 11.62 -15.48 -2.38
CA ARG A 113 11.26 -15.05 -1.03
C ARG A 113 9.75 -14.98 -0.79
N LYS A 114 8.99 -14.41 -1.73
CA LYS A 114 7.55 -14.17 -1.57
C LYS A 114 6.68 -15.32 -2.06
N LEU A 115 7.09 -15.98 -3.15
CA LEU A 115 6.26 -16.95 -3.85
C LEU A 115 6.81 -18.38 -3.76
N GLY A 116 8.06 -18.57 -3.33
CA GLY A 116 8.70 -19.88 -3.29
C GLY A 116 9.02 -20.48 -4.66
N THR A 117 8.83 -19.75 -5.76
CA THR A 117 8.86 -20.25 -7.14
C THR A 117 10.23 -20.14 -7.82
N CYS A 118 11.26 -19.72 -7.10
CA CYS A 118 12.63 -19.65 -7.61
C CYS A 118 13.61 -20.29 -6.63
N ARG A 119 14.60 -21.04 -7.18
CA ARG A 119 15.63 -21.72 -6.40
C ARG A 119 16.75 -20.81 -5.87
N GLN A 120 16.88 -19.58 -6.41
CA GLN A 120 17.85 -18.60 -5.91
C GLN A 120 17.37 -18.01 -4.57
N ARG A 121 17.70 -18.70 -3.48
CA ARG A 121 17.29 -18.34 -2.11
C ARG A 121 18.32 -17.50 -1.36
N THR A 122 19.51 -17.32 -1.93
CA THR A 122 20.59 -16.58 -1.28
C THR A 122 20.27 -15.09 -1.27
N SER A 123 20.39 -14.47 -0.09
CA SER A 123 20.36 -13.02 0.05
C SER A 123 21.78 -12.46 0.04
N ILE A 124 21.99 -11.37 -0.69
CA ILE A 124 23.30 -10.74 -0.88
C ILE A 124 23.27 -9.37 -0.19
N ARG A 125 24.37 -8.97 0.48
CA ARG A 125 24.46 -7.63 1.06
C ARG A 125 24.45 -6.59 -0.07
N ARG A 126 23.63 -5.56 0.10
CA ARG A 126 23.49 -4.44 -0.85
C ARG A 126 24.84 -3.79 -1.15
N ALA A 127 25.64 -3.49 -0.12
CA ALA A 127 26.93 -2.84 -0.27
C ALA A 127 27.87 -3.61 -1.22
N VAL A 128 27.89 -4.94 -1.13
CA VAL A 128 28.72 -5.80 -2.00
C VAL A 128 28.29 -5.68 -3.46
N LEU A 129 26.97 -5.66 -3.72
CA LEU A 129 26.46 -5.50 -5.08
C LEU A 129 26.67 -4.08 -5.62
N GLU A 130 26.51 -3.07 -4.78
CA GLU A 130 26.74 -1.68 -5.17
C GLU A 130 28.21 -1.42 -5.49
N GLU A 131 29.13 -1.91 -4.66
CA GLU A 131 30.58 -1.81 -4.91
C GLU A 131 30.99 -2.55 -6.18
N ALA A 132 30.49 -3.78 -6.39
CA ALA A 132 30.77 -4.55 -7.60
C ALA A 132 30.28 -3.83 -8.88
N VAL A 133 29.19 -3.06 -8.81
CA VAL A 133 28.69 -2.29 -9.96
C VAL A 133 29.47 -1.01 -10.17
N LEU A 134 29.95 -0.36 -9.10
CA LEU A 134 30.72 0.89 -9.19
C LEU A 134 32.18 0.69 -9.63
N GLN A 135 32.71 -0.54 -9.55
CA GLN A 135 34.06 -0.90 -9.97
C GLN A 135 34.15 -1.52 -11.38
N LEU A 136 33.01 -1.64 -12.08
CA LEU A 136 32.94 -2.03 -13.49
C LEU A 136 33.22 -0.83 -14.39
#